data_AF-A0A1W1X021-F1
#
_entry.id   AF-A0A1W1X021-F1
#
_cell.length_a   1.000
_cell.length_b   1.000
_cell.length_c   1.000
_cell.angle_alpha   90.00
_cell.angle_beta   90.00
_cell.angle_gamma   90.00
#
_symmetry.space_group_name_H-M   'P 1'
#
loop_
_entity.id
_entity.type
_entity.pdbx_description
1 polymer ?
#
loop_
_entity_poly.entity_id
_entity_poly.type
_entity_poly.pdbx_seq_one_letter_code
_entity_poly.pdbx_strand_id
1 'polypeptide(L)'
;MNLGKYQGKKLKIKLSDNREFEALGIDYMYGDDFEEEYNSLSLRITDVIVNGQDNKHNLQPYLGGKMLYAIYENQDIQITEI
;
A
#
# COMPACT_ATOMS: atom_id res chain seq x y z
N MET A 1 8.45 -0.02 -12.20
CA MET A 1 7.69 1.22 -11.91
C MET A 1 8.50 2.09 -10.95
N ASN A 2 8.72 3.38 -11.20
CA ASN A 2 9.40 4.24 -10.20
C ASN A 2 8.42 4.56 -9.05
N LEU A 3 8.48 3.77 -7.99
CA LEU A 3 7.61 3.84 -6.82
C LEU A 3 8.01 4.95 -5.82
N GLY A 4 9.28 5.38 -5.82
CA GLY A 4 9.80 6.41 -4.90
C GLY A 4 9.11 7.77 -5.05
N LYS A 5 8.56 8.08 -6.23
CA LYS A 5 7.83 9.35 -6.48
C LYS A 5 6.54 9.52 -5.67
N TYR A 6 6.05 8.45 -5.05
CA TYR A 6 4.81 8.45 -4.26
C TYR A 6 5.06 8.55 -2.74
N GLN A 7 6.32 8.57 -2.31
CA GLN A 7 6.67 8.74 -0.90
C GLN A 7 6.22 10.12 -0.39
N GLY A 8 5.62 10.15 0.81
CA GLY A 8 5.09 11.36 1.45
C GLY A 8 3.79 11.88 0.85
N LYS A 9 3.24 11.21 -0.17
CA LYS A 9 2.05 11.68 -0.90
C LYS A 9 0.80 10.96 -0.47
N LYS A 10 -0.34 11.65 -0.54
CA LYS A 10 -1.65 11.02 -0.44
C LYS A 10 -2.00 10.38 -1.78
N LEU A 11 -2.47 9.15 -1.70
CA LEU A 11 -2.68 8.28 -2.84
C LEU A 11 -4.04 7.62 -2.71
N LYS A 12 -4.75 7.54 -3.83
CA LYS A 12 -5.84 6.60 -4.04
C LYS A 12 -5.29 5.37 -4.75
N ILE A 13 -5.54 4.20 -4.15
CA ILE A 13 -5.09 2.91 -4.65
C ILE A 13 -6.31 2.12 -5.10
N LYS A 14 -6.20 1.50 -6.28
CA LYS A 14 -7.17 0.53 -6.78
C LYS A 14 -6.46 -0.76 -7.14
N LEU A 15 -6.85 -1.85 -6.49
CA LEU A 15 -6.35 -3.19 -6.76
C LEU A 15 -7.15 -3.84 -7.89
N SER A 16 -6.59 -4.88 -8.50
CA SER A 16 -7.23 -5.66 -9.58
C SER A 16 -8.54 -6.34 -9.16
N ASP A 17 -8.74 -6.59 -7.86
CA ASP A 17 -9.96 -7.16 -7.29
C ASP A 17 -11.04 -6.10 -6.97
N ASN A 18 -10.91 -4.88 -7.50
CA ASN A 18 -11.80 -3.74 -7.31
C ASN A 18 -11.80 -3.12 -5.90
N ARG A 19 -10.91 -3.54 -5.00
CA ARG A 19 -10.73 -2.83 -3.73
C ARG A 19 -10.09 -1.46 -3.96
N GLU A 20 -10.64 -0.45 -3.31
CA GLU A 20 -10.15 0.93 -3.35
C GLU A 20 -9.87 1.44 -1.93
N PHE A 21 -8.77 2.16 -1.75
CA PHE A 21 -8.45 2.79 -0.47
C PHE A 21 -7.58 4.03 -0.65
N GLU A 22 -7.67 4.95 0.30
CA GLU A 22 -6.76 6.07 0.42
C GLU A 22 -5.62 5.71 1.36
N ALA A 23 -4.41 6.10 0.98
CA ALA A 23 -3.23 5.87 1.78
C ALA A 23 -2.23 7.02 1.67
N LEU A 24 -1.38 7.13 2.68
CA LEU A 24 -0.15 7.90 2.61
C LEU A 24 0.99 6.98 2.18
N GLY A 25 1.70 7.31 1.10
CA GLY A 25 2.95 6.65 0.77
C GLY A 25 3.98 6.93 1.85
N ILE A 26 4.47 5.89 2.51
CA ILE A 26 5.47 5.99 3.56
C ILE A 26 6.75 5.28 3.15
N ASP A 27 7.87 5.79 3.63
CA ASP A 27 9.14 5.09 3.52
C ASP A 27 9.11 3.89 4.46
N TYR A 28 9.44 2.71 3.94
CA TYR A 28 9.50 1.49 4.75
C TYR A 28 10.91 0.96 4.71
N MET A 29 11.73 1.57 5.54
CA MET A 29 12.96 0.97 6.04
C MET A 29 12.70 0.60 7.50
N TYR A 30 12.01 -0.53 7.74
CA TYR A 30 11.91 -1.10 9.08
C TYR A 30 11.96 -2.63 9.01
N GLY A 31 13.13 -3.16 9.37
CA GLY A 31 13.40 -4.60 9.49
C GLY A 31 14.52 -5.06 8.57
N ASP A 32 15.71 -5.23 9.13
CA ASP A 32 16.98 -5.67 8.56
C ASP A 32 16.98 -7.11 7.99
N ASP A 33 15.90 -7.58 7.33
CA ASP A 33 15.81 -8.97 6.85
C ASP A 33 14.89 -9.14 5.63
N PHE A 34 14.97 -8.21 4.69
CA PHE A 34 14.71 -8.53 3.28
C PHE A 34 16.04 -8.38 2.56
N GLU A 35 16.91 -9.37 2.76
CA GLU A 35 17.89 -9.72 1.74
C GLU A 35 17.12 -9.81 0.42
N GLU A 36 17.51 -8.96 -0.53
CA GLU A 36 17.21 -9.06 -1.96
C GLU A 36 15.92 -8.38 -2.50
N GLU A 37 16.15 -7.26 -3.18
CA GLU A 37 15.78 -7.10 -4.61
C GLU A 37 14.34 -6.75 -5.03
N TYR A 38 13.49 -6.18 -4.17
CA TYR A 38 12.20 -5.67 -4.66
C TYR A 38 11.94 -4.20 -4.32
N ASN A 39 11.94 -3.36 -5.37
CA ASN A 39 11.37 -2.01 -5.31
C ASN A 39 9.93 -2.12 -4.80
N SER A 40 9.71 -1.69 -3.56
CA SER A 40 8.41 -1.75 -2.92
C SER A 40 8.01 -0.38 -2.37
N LEU A 41 6.70 -0.13 -2.29
CA LEU A 41 6.12 1.06 -1.67
C LEU A 41 5.22 0.61 -0.54
N SER A 42 5.50 1.08 0.67
CA SER A 42 4.56 0.89 1.77
C SER A 42 3.58 2.03 1.84
N LEU A 43 2.37 1.65 2.20
CA LEU A 43 1.22 2.53 2.26
C LEU A 43 0.63 2.46 3.66
N ARG A 44 0.47 3.62 4.28
CA ARG A 44 -0.34 3.76 5.48
C ARG A 44 -1.76 4.09 5.06
N ILE A 45 -2.66 3.13 5.21
CA ILE A 45 -4.07 3.31 4.85
C ILE A 45 -4.69 4.32 5.81
N THR A 46 -5.29 5.36 5.24
CA THR A 46 -5.97 6.43 5.96
C THR A 46 -7.48 6.30 5.89
N ASP A 47 -8.00 5.77 4.78
CA ASP A 47 -9.43 5.51 4.58
C ASP A 47 -9.61 4.30 3.68
N VAL A 48 -10.63 3.48 3.92
CA VAL A 48 -10.94 2.30 3.11
C VAL A 48 -12.25 2.53 2.38
N ILE A 49 -12.18 2.65 1.06
CA ILE A 49 -13.34 2.84 0.19
C ILE A 49 -13.81 1.45 -0.25
N VAL A 50 -14.39 0.70 0.68
CA VAL A 50 -14.87 -0.67 0.40
C VAL A 50 -16.17 -0.60 -0.40
N ASN A 51 -16.11 -0.88 -1.70
CA ASN A 51 -17.29 -1.15 -2.52
C ASN A 51 -17.80 -2.59 -2.27
N GLY A 52 -18.30 -2.84 -1.06
CA GLY A 52 -19.15 -4.00 -0.75
C GLY A 52 -18.50 -5.40 -0.73
N GLN A 53 -17.17 -5.54 -0.64
CA GLN A 53 -16.51 -6.85 -0.49
C GLN A 53 -15.78 -7.00 0.85
N ASP A 54 -16.00 -8.14 1.50
CA ASP A 54 -15.37 -8.53 2.76
C ASP A 54 -13.83 -8.44 2.70
N ASN A 55 -13.23 -7.76 3.68
CA ASN A 55 -11.79 -7.52 3.83
C ASN A 55 -11.00 -8.80 4.20
N LYS A 56 -11.03 -9.85 3.36
CA LYS A 56 -10.39 -11.13 3.69
C LYS A 56 -8.92 -11.27 3.26
N HIS A 57 -8.36 -10.34 2.50
CA HIS A 57 -6.99 -10.50 1.98
C HIS A 57 -6.09 -9.26 2.17
N ASN A 58 -4.92 -9.47 2.75
CA ASN A 58 -3.72 -8.61 2.75
C ASN A 58 -3.73 -7.27 3.51
N LEU A 59 -4.77 -6.92 4.24
CA LEU A 59 -4.67 -5.85 5.24
C LEU A 59 -4.09 -6.43 6.52
N GLN A 60 -2.77 -6.52 6.62
CA GLN A 60 -2.14 -6.88 7.88
C GLN A 60 -2.10 -5.63 8.77
N PRO A 61 -2.79 -5.62 9.93
CA PRO A 61 -2.55 -4.60 10.94
C PRO A 61 -1.15 -4.82 11.52
N TYR A 62 -0.29 -3.80 11.49
CA TYR A 62 0.96 -3.78 12.27
C TYR A 62 0.87 -2.78 13.44
N LEU A 63 1.81 -2.90 14.39
CA LEU A 63 1.90 -2.25 15.70
C LEU A 63 1.24 -0.87 15.79
N GLY A 64 0.42 -0.70 16.83
CA GLY A 64 -0.23 0.58 17.15
C GLY A 64 -1.56 0.83 16.43
N GLY A 65 -2.18 -0.20 15.84
CA GLY A 65 -3.53 -0.13 15.27
C GLY A 65 -3.61 0.51 13.88
N LYS A 66 -2.50 0.56 13.14
CA LYS A 66 -2.44 1.16 11.80
C LYS A 66 -2.46 0.07 10.74
N MET A 67 -3.31 0.22 9.73
CA MET A 67 -3.36 -0.67 8.57
C MET A 67 -2.29 -0.27 7.55
N LEU A 68 -1.42 -1.21 7.19
CA LEU A 68 -0.39 -1.01 6.19
C LEU A 68 -0.64 -1.93 4.99
N TYR A 69 -0.21 -1.47 3.82
CA TYR A 69 -0.21 -2.25 2.60
C TYR A 69 1.11 -2.07 1.86
N ALA A 70 1.75 -3.17 1.47
CA ALA A 70 2.97 -3.15 0.67
C ALA A 70 2.63 -3.41 -0.80
N ILE A 71 3.05 -2.49 -1.66
CA ILE A 71 3.03 -2.63 -3.11
C ILE A 71 4.37 -3.17 -3.56
N TYR A 72 4.36 -4.21 -4.38
CA TYR A 72 5.55 -4.74 -5.05
C TYR A 72 5.56 -4.35 -6.53
N GLU A 73 6.73 -4.21 -7.13
CA GLU A 73 6.91 -3.78 -8.53
C GLU A 73 6.09 -4.59 -9.56
N ASN A 74 5.82 -5.86 -9.28
CA ASN A 74 5.09 -6.77 -10.17
C ASN A 74 3.58 -6.89 -9.88
N GLN A 75 3.03 -6.09 -8.96
CA GLN A 75 1.59 -6.11 -8.68
C GLN A 75 0.81 -5.28 -9.71
N ASP A 76 -0.29 -5.82 -10.21
CA ASP A 76 -1.25 -5.09 -11.04
C ASP A 76 -2.13 -4.19 -10.17
N ILE A 77 -1.80 -2.90 -10.15
CA ILE A 77 -2.45 -1.88 -9.33
C ILE A 77 -2.52 -0.55 -10.07
N GLN A 78 -3.51 0.27 -9.72
CA GLN A 78 -3.59 1.66 -10.14
C GLN A 78 -3.33 2.58 -8.94
N ILE A 79 -2.40 3.52 -9.11
CA ILE A 79 -2.02 4.52 -8.11
C ILE A 79 -2.35 5.90 -8.67
N THR A 80 -3.16 6.68 -7.95
CA THR A 80 -3.50 8.07 -8.29
C THR A 80 -3.12 8.99 -7.12
N GLU A 81 -2.37 10.07 -7.38
CA GLU A 81 -2.07 11.10 -6.37
C GLU A 81 -3.28 12.03 -6.17
N ILE A 82 -3.61 12.35 -4.91
CA ILE A 82 -4.78 13.16 -4.52
C ILE A 82 -4.44 14.26 -3.50
#